data_AF-A0A7X3QCS7-F1
#
_entry.id   AF-A0A7X3QCS7-F1
#
_cell.length_a   1.000
_cell.length_b   1.000
_cell.length_c   1.000
_cell.angle_alpha   90.00
_cell.angle_beta   90.00
_cell.angle_gamma   90.00
#
_symmetry.space_group_name_H-M   'P 1'
#
loop_
_entity.id
_entity.type
_entity.pdbx_description
1 polymer ?
#
loop_
_entity_poly.entity_id
_entity_poly.type
_entity_poly.pdbx_seq_one_letter_code
_entity_poly.pdbx_strand_id
1 'polypeptide(L)'
;PGLSGVAALIARRVHGYMVAAGAAAAAEQGLEVLAGHGLTYQNVGPIAAIPTIAELNIGHSIVARAVLVGMERAVREMLALLRPGG
;
A
#
# COMPACT_ATOMS: atom_id res chain seq x y z
N PRO A 1 0.00 5.20 22.75
CA PRO A 1 -1.41 4.95 23.14
C PRO A 1 -2.26 4.71 21.88
N GLY A 2 -2.23 3.47 21.38
CA GLY A 2 -2.84 3.11 20.10
C GLY A 2 -4.35 3.04 20.19
N LEU A 3 -5.03 3.65 19.22
CA LEU A 3 -6.46 3.43 18.97
C LEU A 3 -6.70 1.92 18.87
N SER A 4 -7.39 1.31 19.84
CA SER A 4 -7.87 -0.08 19.73
C SER A 4 -9.34 -0.09 19.29
N GLY A 5 -9.71 -1.07 18.47
CA GLY A 5 -11.09 -1.24 18.01
C GLY A 5 -11.49 -0.40 16.78
N VAL A 6 -12.78 -0.05 16.70
CA VAL A 6 -13.47 0.57 15.55
C VAL A 6 -12.79 1.85 15.06
N ALA A 7 -12.23 2.67 15.96
CA ALA A 7 -11.58 3.93 15.60
C ALA A 7 -10.35 3.73 14.69
N ALA A 8 -9.55 2.68 14.92
CA ALA A 8 -8.41 2.37 14.06
C ALA A 8 -8.86 1.86 12.69
N LEU A 9 -9.98 1.14 12.63
CA LEU A 9 -10.57 0.71 11.37
C LEU A 9 -11.08 1.90 10.56
N ILE A 10 -11.79 2.83 11.21
CA ILE A 10 -12.25 4.07 10.57
C ILE A 10 -11.06 4.88 10.07
N ALA A 11 -10.03 5.09 10.89
CA ALA A 11 -8.83 5.83 10.48
C ALA A 11 -8.15 5.22 9.25
N ARG A 12 -7.99 3.88 9.21
CA ARG A 12 -7.45 3.18 8.04
C ARG A 12 -8.33 3.34 6.80
N ARG A 13 -9.65 3.29 6.97
CA ARG A 13 -10.61 3.45 5.88
C ARG A 13 -10.57 4.87 5.31
N VAL A 14 -10.61 5.88 6.19
CA VAL A 14 -10.50 7.29 5.82
C VAL A 14 -9.18 7.55 5.10
N HIS A 15 -8.06 7.01 5.60
CA HIS A 15 -6.78 7.15 4.93
C HIS A 15 -6.81 6.60 3.50
N GLY A 16 -7.34 5.38 3.30
CA GLY A 16 -7.51 4.81 1.96
C GLY A 16 -8.38 5.67 1.03
N TYR A 17 -9.48 6.23 1.55
CA TYR A 17 -10.32 7.15 0.79
C TYR A 17 -9.59 8.43 0.38
N MET A 18 -8.79 9.02 1.28
CA MET A 18 -8.02 10.23 0.98
C MET A 18 -6.95 9.96 -0.10
N VAL A 19 -6.28 8.81 -0.04
CA VAL A 19 -5.32 8.39 -1.07
C VAL A 19 -6.02 8.21 -2.42
N ALA A 20 -7.17 7.53 -2.45
CA ALA A 20 -7.93 7.33 -3.69
C ALA A 20 -8.43 8.65 -4.29
N ALA A 21 -8.93 9.57 -3.46
CA ALA A 21 -9.39 10.88 -3.92
C ALA A 21 -8.24 11.72 -4.49
N GLY A 22 -7.09 11.75 -3.81
CA GLY A 22 -5.90 12.45 -4.31
C GLY A 22 -5.37 11.85 -5.61
N ALA A 23 -5.35 10.52 -5.71
CA ALA A 23 -4.94 9.82 -6.93
C ALA A 23 -5.89 10.11 -8.11
N ALA A 24 -7.21 10.14 -7.86
CA ALA A 24 -8.18 10.52 -8.89
C ALA A 24 -7.98 11.97 -9.36
N ALA A 25 -7.84 12.92 -8.43
CA ALA A 25 -7.62 14.32 -8.78
C ALA A 25 -6.33 14.55 -9.58
N ALA A 26 -5.24 13.85 -9.23
CA ALA A 26 -3.99 13.91 -9.98
C ALA A 26 -4.13 13.30 -11.39
N ALA A 27 -4.82 12.15 -11.51
CA ALA A 27 -5.07 11.52 -12.79
C ALA A 27 -5.94 12.39 -13.73
N GLU A 28 -6.92 13.13 -13.19
CA GLU A 28 -7.70 14.12 -13.95
C GLU A 28 -6.84 15.24 -14.55
N GLN A 29 -5.68 15.54 -13.93
CA GLN A 29 -4.70 16.50 -14.46
C GLN A 29 -3.69 15.86 -15.41
N GLY A 30 -3.87 14.58 -15.78
CA GLY A 30 -2.95 13.84 -16.65
C GLY A 30 -1.65 13.41 -15.97
N LEU A 31 -1.60 13.39 -14.63
CA LEU A 31 -0.44 12.93 -13.87
C LEU A 31 -0.51 11.42 -13.63
N GLU A 32 0.63 10.74 -13.82
CA GLU A 32 0.81 9.38 -13.34
C GLU A 32 1.01 9.39 -11.82
N VAL A 33 0.30 8.50 -11.11
CA VAL A 33 0.30 8.48 -9.64
C VAL A 33 1.10 7.30 -9.12
N LEU A 34 2.14 7.61 -8.35
CA LEU A 34 2.97 6.63 -7.65
C LEU A 34 2.72 6.75 -6.14
N ALA A 35 2.75 5.62 -5.43
CA ALA A 35 2.63 5.57 -3.97
C ALA A 35 3.64 4.59 -3.38
N GLY A 36 3.69 4.44 -2.05
CA GLY A 36 4.50 3.38 -1.44
C GLY A 36 5.11 3.67 -0.07
N HIS A 37 5.23 4.94 0.32
CA HIS A 37 5.81 5.29 1.62
C HIS A 37 4.98 4.71 2.77
N GLY A 38 5.63 3.97 3.68
CA GLY A 38 4.99 3.35 4.83
C GLY A 38 4.14 2.11 4.54
N LEU A 39 4.11 1.62 3.29
CA LEU A 39 3.40 0.39 2.97
C LEU A 39 4.12 -0.84 3.51
N THR A 40 3.33 -1.79 3.99
CA THR A 40 3.74 -3.06 4.59
C THR A 40 2.91 -4.20 4.01
N TYR A 41 3.35 -5.44 4.27
CA TYR A 41 2.63 -6.65 3.89
C TYR A 41 1.20 -6.73 4.44
N GLN A 42 0.83 -5.91 5.43
CA GLN A 42 -0.50 -5.93 6.06
C GLN A 42 -1.44 -4.85 5.53
N ASN A 43 -0.91 -3.79 4.92
CA ASN A 43 -1.72 -2.63 4.51
C ASN A 43 -1.65 -2.30 3.01
N VAL A 44 -0.80 -3.00 2.25
CA VAL A 44 -0.58 -2.73 0.83
C VAL A 44 -1.82 -3.02 -0.04
N GLY A 45 -2.59 -4.06 0.28
CA GLY A 45 -3.70 -4.54 -0.55
C GLY A 45 -4.74 -3.47 -0.90
N PRO A 46 -5.33 -2.75 0.08
CA PRO A 46 -6.29 -1.68 -0.21
C PRO A 46 -5.73 -0.54 -1.09
N ILE A 47 -4.42 -0.27 -1.04
CA ILE A 47 -3.78 0.77 -1.85
C ILE A 47 -3.51 0.23 -3.27
N ALA A 48 -3.03 -1.01 -3.38
CA ALA A 48 -2.83 -1.69 -4.66
C ALA A 48 -4.13 -1.86 -5.47
N ALA A 49 -5.28 -1.88 -4.79
CA ALA A 49 -6.60 -1.95 -5.43
C ALA A 49 -7.09 -0.61 -6.04
N ILE A 50 -6.38 0.51 -5.83
CA ILE A 50 -6.75 1.82 -6.37
C ILE A 50 -6.33 1.88 -7.86
N PRO A 51 -7.25 1.92 -8.83
CA PRO A 51 -6.91 1.78 -10.25
C PRO A 51 -6.04 2.91 -10.82
N THR A 52 -6.08 4.09 -10.20
CA THR A 52 -5.31 5.26 -10.64
C THR A 52 -3.86 5.25 -10.16
N ILE A 53 -3.47 4.31 -9.30
CA ILE A 53 -2.07 4.14 -8.87
C ILE A 53 -1.36 3.24 -9.88
N ALA A 54 -0.35 3.80 -10.55
CA ALA A 54 0.44 3.10 -11.55
C ALA A 54 1.54 2.23 -10.94
N GLU A 55 2.18 2.71 -9.85
CA GLU A 55 3.33 2.03 -9.24
C GLU A 55 3.34 2.16 -7.71
N LEU A 56 3.85 1.11 -7.04
CA LEU A 56 4.12 1.08 -5.62
C LEU A 56 5.62 0.92 -5.32
N ASN A 57 6.28 1.98 -4.88
CA ASN A 57 7.68 1.98 -4.45
C ASN A 57 7.81 1.65 -2.96
N ILE A 58 8.09 0.38 -2.64
CA ILE A 58 8.13 -0.11 -1.26
C ILE A 58 9.56 -0.51 -0.87
N GLY A 59 10.13 0.18 0.11
CA GLY A 59 11.52 -0.03 0.56
C GLY A 59 11.61 -0.71 1.93
N HIS A 60 11.46 0.08 2.99
CA HIS A 60 11.77 -0.32 4.36
C HIS A 60 11.13 -1.65 4.79
N SER A 61 9.86 -1.88 4.47
CA SER A 61 9.17 -3.12 4.86
C SER A 61 9.71 -4.36 4.15
N ILE A 62 10.07 -4.26 2.86
CA ILE A 62 10.70 -5.36 2.11
C ILE A 62 12.09 -5.65 2.68
N VAL A 63 12.91 -4.62 2.92
CA VAL A 63 14.26 -4.79 3.50
C VAL A 63 14.17 -5.42 4.90
N ALA A 64 13.26 -4.93 5.75
CA ALA A 64 13.05 -5.49 7.09
C ALA A 64 12.63 -6.97 7.04
N ARG A 65 11.76 -7.35 6.09
CA ARG A 65 11.39 -8.75 5.86
C ARG A 65 12.58 -9.57 5.34
N ALA A 66 13.36 -9.02 4.42
CA ALA A 66 14.50 -9.68 3.79
C ALA A 66 15.60 -10.08 4.79
N VAL A 67 15.79 -9.31 5.85
CA VAL A 67 16.73 -9.67 6.95
C VAL A 67 16.37 -11.01 7.60
N LEU A 68 15.10 -11.42 7.55
CA LEU A 68 14.62 -12.66 8.17
C LEU A 68 14.50 -13.82 7.17
N VAL A 69 14.11 -13.54 5.92
CA VAL A 69 13.71 -14.57 4.95
C VAL A 69 14.49 -14.55 3.64
N GLY A 70 15.42 -13.60 3.47
CA GLY A 70 16.12 -13.33 2.22
C GLY A 70 15.33 -12.40 1.27
N MET A 71 16.07 -11.66 0.44
CA MET A 71 15.50 -10.64 -0.47
C MET A 71 14.52 -11.22 -1.48
N GLU A 72 14.87 -12.34 -2.12
CA GLU A 72 14.02 -12.96 -3.14
C GLU A 72 12.64 -13.31 -2.57
N ARG A 73 12.61 -13.98 -1.42
CA ARG A 73 11.36 -14.37 -0.76
C ARG A 73 10.57 -13.15 -0.31
N ALA A 74 11.22 -12.14 0.26
CA ALA A 74 10.56 -10.91 0.68
C ALA A 74 9.84 -10.21 -0.48
N VAL A 75 10.50 -10.07 -1.63
CA VAL A 75 9.90 -9.46 -2.84
C VAL A 75 8.76 -10.31 -3.38
N ARG A 76 8.94 -11.64 -3.49
CA ARG A 76 7.87 -12.55 -3.96
C ARG A 76 6.62 -12.48 -3.09
N GLU A 77 6.79 -12.46 -1.77
CA GLU A 77 5.68 -12.32 -0.82
C GLU A 77 4.95 -10.98 -1.00
N MET A 78 5.67 -9.87 -1.26
CA MET A 78 5.04 -8.56 -1.50
C MET A 78 4.26 -8.56 -2.82
N LEU A 79 4.86 -9.08 -3.90
CA LEU A 79 4.21 -9.18 -5.21
C LEU A 79 2.94 -10.03 -5.18
N ALA A 80 2.89 -11.08 -4.36
CA ALA A 80 1.69 -11.90 -4.22
C ALA A 80 0.49 -11.10 -3.68
N LEU A 81 0.74 -10.10 -2.84
CA LEU A 81 -0.29 -9.22 -2.26
C LEU A 81 -0.79 -8.14 -3.23
N LEU A 82 -0.08 -7.91 -4.34
CA LEU A 82 -0.45 -6.91 -5.35
C LEU A 82 -1.37 -7.49 -6.43
N ARG A 83 -1.53 -8.81 -6.50
CA ARG A 83 -2.36 -9.47 -7.51
C ARG A 83 -3.83 -9.48 -7.07
N PRO A 84 -4.80 -9.22 -7.97
CA PRO A 84 -6.21 -9.35 -7.64
C PRO A 84 -6.53 -10.80 -7.26
N GLY A 85 -7.04 -11.03 -6.04
CA GLY A 85 -7.53 -12.34 -5.58
C GLY A 85 -6.65 -13.11 -4.58
N GLY A 86 -5.63 -12.47 -4.00
CA GLY A 86 -4.88 -13.00 -2.84
C GLY A 86 -5.53 -12.72 -1.50
#